data_AF-A0A6J1Q9M2-F1
#
_entry.id   AF-A0A6J1Q9M2-F1
#
_cell.length_a   1.000
_cell.length_b   1.000
_cell.length_c   1.000
_cell.angle_alpha   90.00
_cell.angle_beta   90.00
_cell.angle_gamma   90.00
#
_symmetry.space_group_name_H-M   'P 1'
#
loop_
_entity.id
_entity.type
_entity.pdbx_description
1 polymer ?
#
loop_
_entity_poly.entity_id
_entity_poly.type
_entity_poly.pdbx_seq_one_letter_code
_entity_poly.pdbx_strand_id
1 'polypeptide(L)'
;MELDSHLLSLNIAAEQQHSIISHWESRNNSVYRKSRDSSTSRPGTDYQVDEIDDADLLEGDLEDDVAVQQAWTELTEITREQERYAEMRAAAEKELEACRKCSAMLEDQLPSRINSDEERELLALMLRVHELEADKMMLQTERLVKQHELRRRELMLLRYDRQRQISDEIITRQRRIMEDLVWLSHRADAFEANEHLWILHIILHCSFVLDYHIKTQYHLKSFYSFRARSGSVRVCE
;
A
#
# COMPACT_ATOMS: atom_id res chain seq x y z
N MET A 1 -8.25 -31.48 -6.52
CA MET A 1 -8.32 -30.13 -7.13
C MET A 1 -9.45 -29.27 -6.58
N GLU A 2 -10.71 -29.71 -6.55
CA GLU A 2 -11.77 -28.95 -5.86
C GLU A 2 -11.45 -28.82 -4.36
N LEU A 3 -10.98 -29.91 -3.74
CA LEU A 3 -10.47 -29.94 -2.37
C LEU A 3 -9.28 -28.96 -2.18
N ASP A 4 -8.29 -29.00 -3.07
CA ASP A 4 -7.11 -28.12 -2.98
C ASP A 4 -7.49 -26.65 -3.21
N SER A 5 -8.48 -26.39 -4.07
CA SER A 5 -9.05 -25.07 -4.27
C SER A 5 -9.75 -24.57 -3.01
N HIS A 6 -10.49 -25.44 -2.32
CA HIS A 6 -11.16 -25.13 -1.07
C HIS A 6 -10.16 -24.88 0.08
N LEU A 7 -9.11 -25.70 0.19
CA LEU A 7 -8.03 -25.47 1.15
C LEU A 7 -7.29 -24.16 0.86
N LEU A 8 -7.07 -23.83 -0.41
CA LEU A 8 -6.48 -22.56 -0.80
C LEU A 8 -7.40 -21.38 -0.43
N SER A 9 -8.72 -21.47 -0.63
CA SER A 9 -9.64 -20.42 -0.21
C SER A 9 -9.68 -20.25 1.31
N LEU A 10 -9.63 -21.34 2.07
CA LEU A 10 -9.53 -21.28 3.53
C LEU A 10 -8.23 -20.60 3.99
N ASN A 11 -7.10 -20.87 3.32
CA ASN A 11 -5.84 -20.19 3.62
C ASN A 11 -5.90 -18.69 3.30
N ILE A 12 -6.52 -18.30 2.18
CA ILE A 12 -6.72 -16.88 1.85
C ILE A 12 -7.60 -16.20 2.90
N ALA A 13 -8.67 -16.85 3.34
CA ALA A 13 -9.53 -16.34 4.41
C ALA A 13 -8.75 -16.19 5.73
N ALA A 14 -7.91 -17.16 6.10
CA ALA A 14 -7.06 -17.07 7.29
C ALA A 14 -6.06 -15.90 7.21
N GLU A 15 -5.42 -15.70 6.05
CA GLU A 15 -4.54 -14.55 5.82
C GLU A 15 -5.27 -13.21 5.98
N GLN A 16 -6.51 -13.11 5.51
CA GLN A 16 -7.35 -11.93 5.70
C GLN A 16 -7.62 -11.67 7.18
N GLN A 17 -8.02 -12.70 7.94
CA GLN A 17 -8.24 -12.56 9.39
C GLN A 17 -6.98 -12.15 10.13
N HIS A 18 -5.83 -12.75 9.79
CA HIS A 18 -4.54 -12.35 10.35
C HIS A 18 -4.17 -10.90 10.03
N SER A 19 -4.55 -10.37 8.86
CA SER A 19 -4.36 -8.96 8.52
C SER A 19 -5.21 -8.03 9.37
N ILE A 20 -6.46 -8.40 9.69
CA ILE A 20 -7.35 -7.62 10.57
C ILE A 20 -6.76 -7.55 11.97
N ILE A 21 -6.35 -8.70 12.51
CA ILE A 21 -5.71 -8.80 13.83
C ILE A 21 -4.43 -7.95 13.86
N SER A 22 -3.56 -8.07 12.84
CA SER A 22 -2.30 -7.31 12.76
C SER A 22 -2.54 -5.79 12.67
N HIS A 23 -3.56 -5.36 11.93
CA HIS A 23 -3.93 -3.95 11.81
C HIS A 23 -4.38 -3.37 13.16
N TRP A 24 -5.24 -4.11 13.87
CA TRP A 24 -5.65 -3.74 15.22
C TRP A 24 -4.47 -3.73 16.20
N GLU A 25 -3.61 -4.75 16.19
CA GLU A 25 -2.42 -4.82 17.06
C GLU A 25 -1.48 -3.63 16.84
N SER A 26 -1.28 -3.22 15.59
CA SER A 26 -0.46 -2.06 15.26
C SER A 26 -1.04 -0.75 15.80
N ARG A 27 -2.38 -0.63 15.85
CA ARG A 27 -3.10 0.58 16.28
C ARG A 27 -3.27 0.63 17.80
N ASN A 28 -3.52 -0.51 18.43
CA ASN A 28 -3.66 -0.68 19.88
C ASN A 28 -2.30 -0.65 20.62
N ASN A 29 -1.17 -0.74 19.91
CA ASN A 29 0.15 -0.60 20.51
C ASN A 29 0.34 0.81 21.11
N SER A 30 0.69 0.86 22.41
CA SER A 30 0.83 2.06 23.25
C SER A 30 1.68 3.19 22.64
N VAL A 31 2.62 2.86 21.74
CA VAL A 31 3.49 3.83 21.06
C VAL A 31 2.71 4.73 20.09
N TYR A 32 1.73 4.20 19.35
CA TYR A 32 0.90 4.99 18.44
C TYR A 32 -0.23 5.72 19.18
N ARG A 33 -0.74 5.13 20.26
CA ARG A 33 -1.78 5.74 21.10
C ARG A 33 -1.28 7.00 21.83
N LYS A 34 -0.06 6.96 22.39
CA LYS A 34 0.57 8.12 23.05
C LYS A 34 0.84 9.29 22.09
N SER A 35 1.10 9.03 20.81
CA SER A 35 1.34 10.09 19.82
C SER A 35 0.07 10.87 19.48
N ARG A 36 -1.12 10.24 19.53
CA ARG A 36 -2.43 10.93 19.34
C ARG A 36 -2.87 11.71 20.58
N ASP A 37 -2.67 11.16 21.77
CA ASP A 37 -3.02 11.85 23.02
C ASP A 37 -2.09 13.05 23.31
N SER A 38 -0.83 13.00 22.87
CA SER A 38 0.14 14.07 23.10
C SER A 38 -0.07 15.33 22.23
N SER A 39 -0.84 15.26 21.15
CA SER A 39 -1.15 16.43 20.30
C SER A 39 -2.23 17.36 20.88
N THR A 40 -3.00 16.91 21.88
CA THR A 40 -4.15 17.67 22.41
C THR A 40 -3.83 18.39 23.74
N SER A 41 -2.67 18.14 24.35
CA SER A 41 -2.30 18.78 25.63
C SER A 41 -1.05 19.66 25.49
N ARG A 42 -1.18 20.76 24.74
CA ARG A 42 -0.33 21.95 24.93
C ARG A 42 -1.08 22.94 25.83
N PRO A 43 -0.62 23.18 27.07
CA PRO A 43 -1.27 24.16 27.94
C PRO A 43 -0.89 25.56 27.45
N GLY A 44 -1.84 26.29 26.84
CA GLY A 44 -1.62 27.72 26.57
C GLY A 44 -2.35 28.39 25.41
N THR A 45 -3.37 27.80 24.80
CA THR A 45 -4.16 28.49 23.76
C THR A 45 -5.65 28.37 24.04
N ASP A 46 -6.21 29.47 24.55
CA ASP A 46 -7.65 29.74 24.65
C ASP A 46 -8.20 29.98 23.24
N TYR A 47 -8.63 28.90 22.60
CA TYR A 47 -9.54 28.96 21.47
C TYR A 47 -10.67 27.99 21.77
N GLN A 48 -11.91 28.45 21.64
CA GLN A 48 -13.10 27.61 21.63
C GLN A 48 -12.96 26.63 20.46
N VAL A 49 -12.49 25.43 20.76
CA VAL A 49 -12.56 24.28 19.86
C VAL A 49 -13.96 23.72 20.07
N ASP A 50 -14.77 23.75 19.00
CA ASP A 50 -16.00 22.96 18.91
C ASP A 50 -15.68 21.55 19.43
N GLU A 51 -16.39 21.09 20.45
CA GLU A 51 -16.26 19.74 20.98
C GLU A 51 -16.55 18.77 19.83
N ILE A 52 -15.50 18.33 19.13
CA ILE A 52 -15.59 17.19 18.23
C ILE A 52 -15.92 16.02 19.14
N ASP A 53 -17.13 15.51 18.96
CA ASP A 53 -17.76 14.48 19.75
C ASP A 53 -16.79 13.32 20.04
N ASP A 54 -16.30 13.22 21.28
CA ASP A 54 -15.48 12.11 21.78
C ASP A 54 -16.20 10.75 21.60
N ALA A 55 -17.51 10.77 21.32
CA ALA A 55 -18.29 9.60 20.92
C ALA A 55 -17.77 8.93 19.64
N ASP A 56 -17.36 9.70 18.63
CA ASP A 56 -16.95 9.18 17.30
C ASP A 56 -15.57 8.46 17.37
N LEU A 57 -14.75 8.81 18.37
CA LEU A 57 -13.48 8.14 18.67
C LEU A 57 -13.66 6.85 19.47
N LEU A 58 -14.63 6.82 20.38
CA LEU A 58 -14.96 5.64 21.19
C LEU A 58 -15.77 4.62 20.38
N GLU A 59 -16.64 5.07 19.47
CA GLU A 59 -17.44 4.21 18.59
C GLU A 59 -16.55 3.42 17.63
N GLY A 60 -15.53 4.05 17.02
CA GLY A 60 -14.55 3.36 16.19
C GLY A 60 -13.66 2.35 16.94
N ASP A 61 -13.33 2.59 18.21
CA ASP A 61 -12.52 1.66 19.02
C ASP A 61 -13.33 0.40 19.41
N LEU A 62 -14.65 0.56 19.64
CA LEU A 62 -15.57 -0.55 19.92
C LEU A 62 -15.84 -1.39 18.66
N GLU A 63 -16.01 -0.75 17.49
CA GLU A 63 -16.16 -1.45 16.21
C GLU A 63 -14.91 -2.29 15.85
N ASP A 64 -13.73 -1.72 16.06
CA ASP A 64 -12.45 -2.39 15.83
C ASP A 64 -12.27 -3.61 16.77
N ASP A 65 -12.68 -3.51 18.04
CA ASP A 65 -12.66 -4.63 19.00
C ASP A 65 -13.63 -5.77 18.61
N VAL A 66 -14.82 -5.42 18.11
CA VAL A 66 -15.79 -6.40 17.59
C VAL A 66 -15.25 -7.09 16.34
N ALA A 67 -14.63 -6.35 15.42
CA ALA A 67 -14.02 -6.90 14.21
C ALA A 67 -12.89 -7.89 14.52
N VAL A 68 -12.07 -7.62 15.55
CA VAL A 68 -11.03 -8.55 16.00
C VAL A 68 -11.61 -9.79 16.65
N GLN A 69 -12.62 -9.65 17.52
CA GLN A 69 -13.31 -10.81 18.09
C GLN A 69 -13.89 -11.70 16.99
N GLN A 70 -14.51 -11.10 15.98
CA GLN A 70 -15.01 -11.82 14.81
C GLN A 70 -13.86 -12.52 14.06
N ALA A 71 -12.75 -11.84 13.81
CA ALA A 71 -11.59 -12.44 13.14
C ALA A 71 -11.01 -13.66 13.89
N TRP A 72 -10.97 -13.61 15.22
CA TRP A 72 -10.59 -14.77 16.04
C TRP A 72 -11.60 -15.92 15.90
N THR A 73 -12.91 -15.63 15.94
CA THR A 73 -13.93 -16.68 15.74
C THR A 73 -13.81 -17.33 14.37
N GLU A 74 -13.66 -16.55 13.31
CA GLU A 74 -13.50 -17.05 11.94
C GLU A 74 -12.22 -17.89 11.81
N LEU A 75 -11.13 -17.50 12.47
CA LEU A 75 -9.89 -18.29 12.49
C LEU A 75 -10.08 -19.65 13.20
N THR A 76 -10.85 -19.70 14.30
CA THR A 76 -11.18 -20.97 14.95
C THR A 76 -12.05 -21.87 14.07
N GLU A 77 -12.95 -21.29 13.27
CA GLU A 77 -13.76 -22.05 12.33
C GLU A 77 -12.92 -22.60 11.17
N ILE A 78 -12.04 -21.78 10.61
CA ILE A 78 -11.12 -22.18 9.52
C ILE A 78 -10.21 -23.32 9.97
N THR A 79 -9.63 -23.23 11.16
CA THR A 79 -8.75 -24.28 11.70
C THR A 79 -9.49 -25.60 11.92
N ARG A 80 -10.69 -25.55 12.51
CA ARG A 80 -11.56 -26.73 12.65
C ARG A 80 -11.89 -27.36 11.30
N GLU A 81 -12.14 -26.55 10.29
CA GLU A 81 -12.45 -27.04 8.95
C GLU A 81 -11.22 -27.66 8.27
N GLN A 82 -10.01 -27.10 8.45
CA GLN A 82 -8.76 -27.72 8.03
C GLN A 82 -8.52 -29.09 8.69
N GLU A 83 -8.77 -29.19 10.00
CA GLU A 83 -8.67 -30.46 10.74
C GLU A 83 -9.64 -31.51 10.20
N ARG A 84 -10.91 -31.14 9.97
CA ARG A 84 -11.90 -32.04 9.34
C ARG A 84 -11.41 -32.59 7.99
N TYR A 85 -10.77 -31.74 7.18
CA TYR A 85 -10.21 -32.18 5.90
C TYR A 85 -9.00 -33.10 6.06
N ALA A 86 -8.15 -32.84 7.06
CA ALA A 86 -7.02 -33.72 7.37
C ALA A 86 -7.50 -35.11 7.82
N GLU A 87 -8.54 -35.18 8.66
CA GLU A 87 -9.16 -36.42 9.09
C GLU A 87 -9.77 -37.20 7.93
N MET A 88 -10.54 -36.53 7.07
CA MET A 88 -11.14 -37.14 5.88
C MET A 88 -10.08 -37.73 4.95
N ARG A 89 -8.95 -37.01 4.78
CA ARG A 89 -7.81 -37.51 4.00
C ARG A 89 -7.18 -38.74 4.65
N ALA A 90 -6.94 -38.72 5.96
CA ALA A 90 -6.37 -39.85 6.69
C ALA A 90 -7.28 -41.10 6.63
N ALA A 91 -8.60 -40.90 6.71
CA ALA A 91 -9.59 -41.96 6.55
C ALA A 91 -9.53 -42.60 5.15
N ALA A 92 -9.51 -41.76 4.10
CA ALA A 92 -9.40 -42.22 2.72
C ALA A 92 -8.08 -42.96 2.45
N GLU A 93 -6.96 -42.48 3.01
CA GLU A 93 -5.65 -43.15 2.91
C GLU A 93 -5.68 -44.54 3.57
N LYS A 94 -6.32 -44.66 4.74
CA LYS A 94 -6.49 -45.94 5.44
C LYS A 94 -7.36 -46.93 4.66
N GLU A 95 -8.47 -46.47 4.08
CA GLU A 95 -9.33 -47.30 3.22
C GLU A 95 -8.58 -47.77 1.98
N LEU A 96 -7.80 -46.90 1.34
CA LEU A 96 -6.96 -47.25 0.21
C LEU A 96 -5.92 -48.32 0.56
N GLU A 97 -5.28 -48.22 1.72
CA GLU A 97 -4.35 -49.25 2.20
C GLU A 97 -5.03 -50.59 2.45
N ALA A 98 -6.25 -50.58 3.02
CA ALA A 98 -7.03 -51.80 3.22
C ALA A 98 -7.37 -52.45 1.87
N CYS A 99 -7.82 -51.66 0.89
CA CYS A 99 -8.08 -52.14 -0.47
C CYS A 99 -6.82 -52.72 -1.13
N ARG A 100 -5.65 -52.09 -0.97
CA ARG A 100 -4.37 -52.61 -1.48
C ARG A 100 -4.01 -53.97 -0.87
N LYS A 101 -4.19 -54.13 0.44
CA LYS A 101 -3.97 -55.42 1.12
C LYS A 101 -4.91 -56.50 0.59
N CYS A 102 -6.19 -56.17 0.45
CA CYS A 102 -7.18 -57.09 -0.13
C CYS A 102 -6.83 -57.46 -1.59
N SER A 103 -6.37 -56.51 -2.41
CA SER A 103 -5.92 -56.75 -3.78
C SER A 103 -4.75 -57.72 -3.83
N ALA A 104 -3.71 -57.48 -3.02
CA ALA A 104 -2.55 -58.37 -2.95
C ALA A 104 -2.93 -59.79 -2.53
N MET A 105 -3.79 -59.93 -1.52
CA MET A 105 -4.30 -61.25 -1.11
C MET A 105 -5.11 -61.96 -2.19
N LEU A 106 -5.83 -61.20 -3.03
CA LEU A 106 -6.59 -61.75 -4.16
C LEU A 106 -5.64 -62.19 -5.29
N GLU A 107 -4.63 -61.37 -5.61
CA GLU A 107 -3.59 -61.65 -6.59
C GLU A 107 -2.82 -62.93 -6.24
N ASP A 108 -2.51 -63.16 -4.96
CA ASP A 108 -1.84 -64.39 -4.49
C ASP A 108 -2.71 -65.65 -4.68
N GLN A 109 -4.03 -65.52 -4.54
CA GLN A 109 -4.96 -66.65 -4.68
C GLN A 109 -5.33 -66.93 -6.14
N LEU A 110 -5.21 -65.93 -7.01
CA LEU A 110 -5.67 -65.95 -8.40
C LEU A 110 -5.12 -67.14 -9.23
N PRO A 111 -3.81 -67.50 -9.17
CA PRO A 111 -3.26 -68.58 -9.97
C PRO A 111 -3.85 -69.96 -9.66
N SER A 112 -4.30 -70.17 -8.41
CA SER A 112 -4.93 -71.43 -7.98
C SER A 112 -6.38 -71.60 -8.45
N ARG A 113 -7.00 -70.50 -8.91
CA ARG A 113 -8.41 -70.48 -9.35
C ARG A 113 -8.58 -70.55 -10.86
N ILE A 114 -7.53 -70.25 -11.62
CA ILE A 114 -7.60 -70.14 -13.09
C ILE A 114 -7.06 -71.42 -13.74
N ASN A 115 -7.95 -72.19 -14.35
CA ASN A 115 -7.67 -73.54 -14.81
C ASN A 115 -7.74 -73.68 -16.34
N SER A 116 -8.46 -72.77 -17.02
CA SER A 116 -8.60 -72.76 -18.49
C SER A 116 -7.69 -71.73 -19.16
N ASP A 117 -7.20 -72.03 -20.37
CA ASP A 117 -6.41 -71.09 -21.18
C ASP A 117 -7.26 -69.87 -21.61
N GLU A 118 -8.55 -70.05 -21.88
CA GLU A 118 -9.47 -68.95 -22.20
C GLU A 118 -9.63 -67.97 -21.01
N GLU A 119 -9.67 -68.49 -19.78
CA GLU A 119 -9.73 -67.67 -18.56
C GLU A 119 -8.45 -66.85 -18.36
N ARG A 120 -7.29 -67.43 -18.71
CA ARG A 120 -5.98 -66.75 -18.65
C ARG A 120 -5.90 -65.63 -19.68
N GLU A 121 -6.34 -65.90 -20.91
CA GLU A 121 -6.36 -64.90 -21.98
C GLU A 121 -7.31 -63.75 -21.68
N LEU A 122 -8.52 -64.04 -21.16
CA LEU A 122 -9.47 -63.03 -20.72
C LEU A 122 -8.89 -62.15 -19.60
N LEU A 123 -8.24 -62.76 -18.60
CA LEU A 123 -7.58 -62.02 -17.53
C LEU A 123 -6.46 -61.11 -18.08
N ALA A 124 -5.63 -61.61 -19.00
CA ALA A 124 -4.57 -60.82 -19.61
C ALA A 124 -5.11 -59.60 -20.36
N LEU A 125 -6.22 -59.77 -21.10
CA LEU A 125 -6.91 -58.65 -21.75
C LEU A 125 -7.46 -57.66 -20.73
N MET A 126 -8.07 -58.12 -19.64
CA MET A 126 -8.62 -57.25 -18.61
C MET A 126 -7.55 -56.44 -17.88
N LEU A 127 -6.41 -57.08 -17.55
CA LEU A 127 -5.24 -56.38 -17.02
C LEU A 127 -4.73 -55.31 -17.99
N ARG A 128 -4.66 -55.64 -19.29
CA ARG A 128 -4.24 -54.67 -20.31
C ARG A 128 -5.19 -53.49 -20.42
N VAL A 129 -6.50 -53.71 -20.31
CA VAL A 129 -7.50 -52.63 -20.29
C VAL A 129 -7.29 -51.74 -19.07
N HIS A 130 -7.13 -52.31 -17.87
CA HIS A 130 -6.91 -51.53 -16.65
C HIS A 130 -5.60 -50.73 -16.66
N GLU A 131 -4.53 -51.29 -17.24
CA GLU A 131 -3.27 -50.58 -17.42
C GLU A 131 -3.46 -49.35 -18.33
N LEU A 132 -4.17 -49.52 -19.45
CA LEU A 132 -4.51 -48.42 -20.36
C LEU A 132 -5.47 -47.40 -19.73
N GLU A 133 -6.39 -47.83 -18.88
CA GLU A 133 -7.28 -46.95 -18.10
C GLU A 133 -6.49 -46.12 -17.08
N ALA A 134 -5.52 -46.74 -16.40
CA ALA A 134 -4.61 -46.04 -15.48
C ALA A 134 -3.78 -44.98 -16.22
N ASP A 135 -3.21 -45.33 -17.37
CA ASP A 135 -2.47 -44.40 -18.23
C ASP A 135 -3.36 -43.24 -18.71
N LYS A 136 -4.59 -43.54 -19.13
CA LYS A 136 -5.57 -42.52 -19.52
C LYS A 136 -5.88 -41.57 -18.37
N MET A 137 -6.12 -42.09 -17.16
CA MET A 137 -6.37 -41.27 -15.98
C MET A 137 -5.15 -40.42 -15.63
N MET A 138 -3.94 -40.97 -15.69
CA MET A 138 -2.69 -40.22 -15.48
C MET A 138 -2.54 -39.05 -16.47
N LEU A 139 -2.78 -39.28 -17.76
CA LEU A 139 -2.74 -38.20 -18.75
C LEU A 139 -3.80 -37.12 -18.49
N GLN A 140 -5.00 -37.54 -18.04
CA GLN A 140 -6.05 -36.60 -17.66
C GLN A 140 -5.67 -35.78 -16.43
N THR A 141 -5.08 -36.38 -15.40
CA THR A 141 -4.63 -35.65 -14.20
C THR A 141 -3.48 -34.69 -14.52
N GLU A 142 -2.49 -35.09 -15.32
CA GLU A 142 -1.42 -34.20 -15.76
C GLU A 142 -1.95 -32.97 -16.51
N ARG A 143 -2.92 -33.17 -17.42
CA ARG A 143 -3.57 -32.07 -18.15
C ARG A 143 -4.25 -31.11 -17.19
N LEU A 144 -4.97 -31.65 -16.22
CA LEU A 144 -5.68 -30.88 -15.22
C LEU A 144 -4.71 -30.08 -14.32
N VAL A 145 -3.63 -30.71 -13.83
CA VAL A 145 -2.59 -30.03 -13.04
C VAL A 145 -1.98 -28.87 -13.84
N LYS A 146 -1.60 -29.10 -15.10
CA LYS A 146 -1.08 -28.03 -15.98
C LYS A 146 -2.07 -26.87 -16.14
N GLN A 147 -3.36 -27.17 -16.35
CA GLN A 147 -4.40 -26.13 -16.44
C GLN A 147 -4.56 -25.34 -15.14
N HIS A 148 -4.43 -25.98 -13.98
CA HIS A 148 -4.48 -25.30 -12.68
C HIS A 148 -3.24 -24.43 -12.44
N GLU A 149 -2.05 -24.91 -12.82
CA GLU A 149 -0.82 -24.11 -12.75
C GLU A 149 -0.87 -22.88 -13.66
N LEU A 150 -1.40 -23.01 -14.87
CA LEU A 150 -1.58 -21.88 -15.78
C LEU A 150 -2.52 -20.83 -15.19
N ARG A 151 -3.71 -21.24 -14.71
CA ARG A 151 -4.64 -20.33 -14.02
C ARG A 151 -4.01 -19.64 -12.81
N ARG A 152 -3.23 -20.37 -12.01
CA ARG A 152 -2.50 -19.79 -10.87
C ARG A 152 -1.49 -18.72 -11.32
N ARG A 153 -0.73 -18.98 -12.39
CA ARG A 153 0.24 -18.02 -12.95
C ARG A 153 -0.45 -16.79 -13.56
N GLU A 154 -1.57 -16.97 -14.25
CA GLU A 154 -2.39 -15.87 -14.80
C GLU A 154 -2.84 -14.90 -13.69
N LEU A 155 -3.32 -15.43 -12.56
CA LEU A 155 -3.69 -14.61 -11.41
C LEU A 155 -2.51 -13.84 -10.81
N MET A 156 -1.31 -14.44 -10.77
CA MET A 156 -0.10 -13.74 -10.33
C MET A 156 0.30 -12.62 -11.29
N LEU A 157 0.24 -12.85 -12.60
CA LEU A 157 0.53 -11.83 -13.61
C LEU A 157 -0.45 -10.66 -13.50
N LEU A 158 -1.74 -10.93 -13.32
CA LEU A 158 -2.76 -9.89 -13.11
C LEU A 158 -2.46 -9.01 -11.88
N ARG A 159 -2.01 -9.62 -10.77
CA ARG A 159 -1.59 -8.88 -9.56
C ARG A 159 -0.36 -8.02 -9.83
N TYR A 160 0.63 -8.57 -10.52
CA TYR A 160 1.84 -7.85 -10.88
C TYR A 160 1.56 -6.66 -11.80
N ASP A 161 0.71 -6.85 -12.81
CA ASP A 161 0.32 -5.77 -13.73
C ASP A 161 -0.43 -4.66 -13.02
N ARG A 162 -1.34 -5.00 -12.09
CA ARG A 162 -2.03 -4.01 -11.25
C ARG A 162 -1.04 -3.24 -10.37
N GLN A 163 -0.11 -3.92 -9.71
CA GLN A 163 0.90 -3.28 -8.88
C GLN A 163 1.81 -2.36 -9.70
N ARG A 164 2.17 -2.78 -10.91
CA ARG A 164 2.94 -1.97 -11.86
C ARG A 164 2.18 -0.72 -12.27
N GLN A 165 0.90 -0.84 -12.62
CA GLN A 165 0.04 0.31 -12.95
C GLN A 165 -0.01 1.33 -11.82
N ILE A 166 -0.24 0.88 -10.58
CA ILE A 166 -0.25 1.77 -9.40
C ILE A 166 1.11 2.44 -9.21
N SER A 167 2.21 1.70 -9.41
CA SER A 167 3.56 2.25 -9.30
C SER A 167 3.81 3.34 -10.37
N ASP A 168 3.39 3.09 -11.61
CA ASP A 168 3.50 4.05 -12.71
C ASP A 168 2.62 5.30 -12.45
N GLU A 169 1.42 5.14 -11.89
CA GLU A 169 0.56 6.24 -11.46
C GLU A 169 1.19 7.10 -10.36
N ILE A 170 1.83 6.47 -9.36
CA ILE A 170 2.55 7.19 -8.30
C ILE A 170 3.71 7.98 -8.90
N ILE A 171 4.53 7.34 -9.74
CA ILE A 171 5.69 7.98 -10.37
C ILE A 171 5.25 9.17 -11.23
N THR A 172 4.20 9.00 -12.04
CA THR A 172 3.69 10.09 -12.89
C THR A 172 3.13 11.23 -12.07
N ARG A 173 2.41 10.96 -10.97
CA ARG A 173 1.92 12.00 -10.06
C ARG A 173 3.06 12.73 -9.36
N GLN A 174 4.06 12.02 -8.86
CA GLN A 174 5.24 12.62 -8.24
C GLN A 174 6.01 13.51 -9.22
N ARG A 175 6.16 13.09 -10.49
CA ARG A 175 6.80 13.92 -11.53
C ARG A 175 6.07 15.22 -11.78
N ARG A 176 4.73 15.19 -11.89
CA ARG A 176 3.93 16.42 -12.02
C ARG A 176 4.11 17.36 -10.84
N ILE A 177 4.08 16.83 -9.61
CA ILE A 177 4.31 17.63 -8.41
C ILE A 177 5.71 18.26 -8.44
N MET A 178 6.75 17.52 -8.84
CA MET A 178 8.10 18.07 -8.97
C MET A 178 8.17 19.17 -10.04
N GLU A 179 7.54 18.97 -11.20
CA GLU A 179 7.48 19.97 -12.27
C GLU A 179 6.74 21.24 -11.82
N ASP A 180 5.62 21.09 -11.12
CA ASP A 180 4.84 22.21 -10.57
C ASP A 180 5.64 22.98 -9.51
N LEU A 181 6.33 22.27 -8.60
CA LEU A 181 7.19 22.89 -7.59
C LEU A 181 8.37 23.64 -8.22
N VAL A 182 8.98 23.07 -9.26
CA VAL A 182 10.06 23.73 -10.01
C VAL A 182 9.52 24.99 -10.71
N TRP A 183 8.35 24.93 -11.33
CA TRP A 183 7.68 26.09 -11.95
C TRP A 183 7.37 27.19 -10.92
N LEU A 184 6.88 26.81 -9.73
CA LEU A 184 6.58 27.74 -8.65
C LEU A 184 7.86 28.39 -8.10
N SER A 185 8.96 27.64 -7.96
CA SER A 185 10.27 28.17 -7.58
C SER A 185 10.77 29.21 -8.59
N HIS A 186 10.79 28.88 -9.88
CA HIS A 186 11.23 29.82 -10.93
C HIS A 186 10.37 31.09 -10.95
N ARG A 187 9.06 30.98 -10.65
CA ARG A 187 8.17 32.14 -10.57
C ARG A 187 8.40 32.98 -9.31
N ALA A 188 8.74 32.35 -8.18
CA ALA A 188 9.12 33.05 -6.95
C ALA A 188 10.45 33.81 -7.14
N ASP A 189 11.46 33.16 -7.72
CA ASP A 189 12.76 33.78 -8.02
C ASP A 189 12.61 35.00 -8.96
N ALA A 190 11.71 34.90 -9.96
CA ALA A 190 11.40 36.01 -10.86
C ALA A 190 10.64 37.17 -10.19
N PHE A 191 9.87 36.89 -9.14
CA PHE A 191 9.18 37.91 -8.36
C PHE A 191 10.15 38.64 -7.42
N GLU A 192 11.00 37.91 -6.70
CA GLU A 192 12.05 38.49 -5.84
C GLU A 192 13.02 39.37 -6.66
N ALA A 193 13.44 38.92 -7.85
CA ALA A 193 14.27 39.73 -8.73
C ALA A 193 13.61 41.06 -9.15
N ASN A 194 12.28 41.08 -9.35
CA ASN A 194 11.54 42.29 -9.67
C ASN A 194 11.37 43.23 -8.48
N GLU A 195 11.19 42.70 -7.27
CA GLU A 195 11.18 43.52 -6.04
C GLU A 195 12.54 44.20 -5.82
N HIS A 196 13.64 43.47 -6.00
CA HIS A 196 14.98 44.05 -5.91
C HIS A 196 15.20 45.19 -6.93
N LEU A 197 14.69 45.04 -8.15
CA LEU A 197 14.73 46.11 -9.17
C LEU A 197 13.88 47.32 -8.77
N TRP A 198 12.69 47.12 -8.19
CA TRP A 198 11.85 48.19 -7.67
C TRP A 198 12.51 48.93 -6.50
N ILE A 199 13.12 48.19 -5.56
CA ILE A 199 13.84 48.76 -4.43
C ILE A 199 15.04 49.57 -4.92
N LEU A 200 15.82 49.04 -5.87
CA LEU A 200 16.95 49.78 -6.48
C LEU A 200 16.47 51.05 -7.20
N HIS A 201 15.36 51.00 -7.92
CA HIS A 201 14.78 52.17 -8.58
C HIS A 201 14.32 53.23 -7.57
N ILE A 202 13.69 52.83 -6.47
CA ILE A 202 13.31 53.75 -5.37
C ILE A 202 14.56 54.36 -4.73
N ILE A 203 15.60 53.57 -4.44
CA ILE A 203 16.84 54.07 -3.84
C ILE A 203 17.56 55.05 -4.77
N LEU A 204 17.63 54.75 -6.08
CA LEU A 204 18.20 55.65 -7.09
C LEU A 204 17.41 56.95 -7.19
N HIS A 205 16.08 56.87 -7.20
CA HIS A 205 15.21 58.04 -7.23
C HIS A 205 15.36 58.90 -5.96
N CYS A 206 15.37 58.28 -4.78
CA CYS A 206 15.62 58.97 -3.52
C CYS A 206 17.02 59.62 -3.48
N SER A 207 18.04 58.94 -3.99
CA SER A 207 19.41 59.47 -4.07
C SER A 207 19.48 60.66 -5.03
N PHE A 208 18.81 60.60 -6.17
CA PHE A 208 18.73 61.71 -7.13
C PHE A 208 18.00 62.93 -6.54
N VAL A 209 16.88 62.70 -5.83
CA VAL A 209 16.13 63.76 -5.14
C VAL A 209 16.96 64.39 -4.02
N LEU A 210 17.67 63.58 -3.23
CA LEU A 210 18.59 64.07 -2.20
C LEU A 210 19.73 64.90 -2.81
N ASP A 211 20.35 64.43 -3.88
CA ASP A 211 21.45 65.15 -4.55
C ASP A 211 20.97 66.47 -5.19
N TYR A 212 19.75 66.48 -5.76
CA TYR A 212 19.09 67.70 -6.22
C TYR A 212 18.80 68.67 -5.07
N HIS A 213 18.32 68.16 -3.93
CA HIS A 213 18.03 68.98 -2.76
C HIS A 213 19.31 69.53 -2.10
N ILE A 214 20.39 68.75 -2.10
CA ILE A 214 21.70 69.17 -1.62
C ILE A 214 22.27 70.25 -2.55
N LYS A 215 22.24 70.07 -3.88
CA LYS A 215 22.68 71.09 -4.84
C LYS A 215 21.90 72.39 -4.73
N THR A 216 20.58 72.34 -4.53
CA THR A 216 19.76 73.54 -4.32
C THR A 216 20.06 74.23 -2.98
N GLN A 217 20.29 73.47 -1.90
CA GLN A 217 20.75 74.01 -0.61
C GLN A 217 22.13 74.68 -0.70
N TYR A 218 23.09 74.10 -1.43
CA TYR A 218 24.39 74.73 -1.67
C TYR A 218 24.28 75.98 -2.55
N HIS A 219 23.41 75.98 -3.57
CA HIS A 219 23.13 77.19 -4.35
C HIS A 219 22.47 78.28 -3.49
N LEU A 220 21.52 77.95 -2.61
CA LEU A 220 20.92 78.92 -1.69
C LEU A 220 21.92 79.44 -0.64
N LYS A 221 22.79 78.60 -0.08
CA LYS A 221 23.86 79.04 0.84
C LYS A 221 24.91 79.90 0.14
N SER A 222 25.23 79.60 -1.12
CA SER A 222 26.12 80.44 -1.93
C SER A 222 25.45 81.79 -2.28
N PHE A 223 24.13 81.81 -2.50
CA PHE A 223 23.35 83.04 -2.71
C PHE A 223 23.26 83.91 -1.44
N TYR A 224 23.06 83.28 -0.28
CA TYR A 224 23.03 83.99 1.01
C TYR A 224 24.43 84.45 1.48
N SER A 225 25.49 83.71 1.18
CA SER A 225 26.87 84.14 1.46
C SER A 225 27.34 85.30 0.55
N PHE A 226 26.85 85.36 -0.69
CA PHE A 226 27.09 86.50 -1.59
C PHE A 226 26.37 87.76 -1.13
N ARG A 227 25.14 87.64 -0.58
CA ARG A 227 24.39 88.77 -0.01
C ARG A 227 24.93 89.26 1.34
N ALA A 228 25.59 88.40 2.12
CA ALA A 228 26.23 88.78 3.39
C ALA A 228 27.56 89.54 3.21
N ARG A 229 28.22 89.46 2.03
CA ARG A 229 29.43 90.24 1.73
C ARG A 229 29.16 91.62 1.12
N SER A 230 27.92 91.92 0.75
CA SER A 230 27.53 93.18 0.07
C SER A 230 26.76 94.15 0.97
N GLY A 231 26.76 93.93 2.30
CA GLY A 231 26.04 94.76 3.27
C GLY A 231 26.92 95.24 4.43
N SER A 232 27.97 96.02 4.14
CA SER A 232 28.68 96.77 5.19
C SER A 232 29.39 97.99 4.61
N VAL A 233 28.67 99.11 4.45
CA VAL A 233 29.18 100.47 4.70
C VAL A 233 27.99 101.34 5.18
N ARG A 234 28.16 101.88 6.39
CA ARG A 234 27.36 102.92 7.06
C ARG A 234 27.84 104.32 6.61
N VAL A 235 27.13 105.34 7.11
CA VAL A 235 27.58 106.73 7.43
C VAL A 235 27.09 107.72 6.36
N CYS A 236 26.08 108.57 6.57
CA CYS A 236 25.74 109.63 7.56
C CYS A 236 25.71 110.97 6.80
N GLU A 237 24.72 111.80 7.18
CA GLU A 237 24.40 113.18 6.74
C GLU A 237 23.76 113.34 5.35
#